data_AF-A0AAT9GQV5-F1
#
_entry.id   AF-A0AAT9GQV5-F1
#
_cell.length_a   1.000
_cell.length_b   1.000
_cell.length_c   1.000
_cell.angle_alpha   90.00
_cell.angle_beta   90.00
_cell.angle_gamma   90.00
#
_symmetry.space_group_name_H-M   'P 1'
#
loop_
_entity.id
_entity.type
_entity.pdbx_description
1 polymer ?
#
loop_
_entity_poly.entity_id
_entity_poly.type
_entity_poly.pdbx_seq_one_letter_code
_entity_poly.pdbx_strand_id
1 'polypeptide(L)'
;MLKDMLEDYCENISFLLSRASIDEALIDKPGNASRVKDIKSVSFSDLIYSALVMKDFYKEACKMRREKEYFSLYKLLYEAVIESKRLNFNFSIFGTAMQLLPIAYSSLFSLKDTLSKTSQVIKALNKNDSYYFSLTLKELKLSYLGKISNMDYTELKKYDLYSVLLKSAEIDSSVRNMIFDYKYSLEVVEEIKSKGIEEGVVYSFIKILCEIPDGLIFRKYGGFVAIAVSKYACEILHNYSLDLVKKFDEFLTKNNFNPGSTADIIATGIALYYLDEWYKKNSLNYTGTLQRGCDRIS
;
A
#
# COMPACT_ATOMS: atom_id res chain seq x y z
N MET A 1 24.82 6.52 -19.83
CA MET A 1 23.64 7.28 -20.30
C MET A 1 22.33 6.54 -20.06
N LEU A 2 22.03 5.40 -20.72
CA LEU A 2 20.77 4.67 -20.49
C LEU A 2 20.66 4.09 -19.06
N LYS A 3 21.76 3.50 -18.56
CA LYS A 3 21.84 2.97 -17.19
C LYS A 3 21.67 4.09 -16.14
N ASP A 4 22.35 5.22 -16.32
CA ASP A 4 22.27 6.37 -15.40
C ASP A 4 20.87 7.00 -15.42
N MET A 5 20.21 7.05 -16.58
CA MET A 5 18.84 7.55 -16.72
C MET A 5 17.81 6.60 -16.08
N LEU A 6 18.00 5.28 -16.19
CA LEU A 6 17.17 4.30 -15.49
C LEU A 6 17.36 4.40 -13.97
N GLU A 7 18.61 4.56 -13.53
CA GLU A 7 18.95 4.73 -12.12
C GLU A 7 18.27 5.98 -11.53
N ASP A 8 18.39 7.12 -12.19
CA ASP A 8 17.73 8.37 -11.82
C ASP A 8 16.20 8.23 -11.83
N TYR A 9 15.64 7.64 -12.89
CA TYR A 9 14.21 7.39 -12.98
C TYR A 9 13.69 6.56 -11.78
N CYS A 10 14.34 5.42 -11.50
CA CYS A 10 13.91 4.54 -10.42
C CYS A 10 14.18 5.11 -9.02
N GLU A 11 15.19 5.96 -8.86
CA GLU A 11 15.43 6.75 -7.64
C GLU A 11 14.26 7.72 -7.37
N ASN A 12 13.78 8.41 -8.41
CA ASN A 12 12.63 9.30 -8.29
C ASN A 12 11.35 8.53 -7.94
N ILE A 13 11.07 7.44 -8.66
CA ILE A 13 9.90 6.59 -8.37
C ILE A 13 9.94 6.09 -6.92
N SER A 14 11.06 5.53 -6.49
CA SER A 14 11.16 4.97 -5.14
C SER A 14 11.03 6.02 -4.04
N PHE A 15 11.58 7.21 -4.26
CA PHE A 15 11.41 8.34 -3.37
C PHE A 15 9.93 8.74 -3.23
N LEU A 16 9.19 8.86 -4.33
CA LEU A 16 7.77 9.24 -4.30
C LEU A 16 6.92 8.20 -3.56
N LEU A 17 7.19 6.90 -3.78
CA LEU A 17 6.48 5.81 -3.10
C LEU A 17 6.79 5.76 -1.60
N SER A 18 8.06 5.89 -1.22
CA SER A 18 8.48 5.95 0.19
C SER A 18 7.93 7.17 0.90
N ARG A 19 8.01 8.34 0.25
CA ARG A 19 7.43 9.61 0.75
C ARG A 19 5.94 9.48 1.03
N ALA A 20 5.18 8.78 0.19
CA ALA A 20 3.75 8.62 0.40
C ALA A 20 3.41 7.91 1.72
N SER A 21 4.17 6.88 2.12
CA SER A 21 4.02 6.23 3.43
C SER A 21 4.38 7.16 4.59
N ILE A 22 5.38 8.02 4.41
CA ILE A 22 5.76 9.02 5.42
C ILE A 22 4.66 10.08 5.57
N ASP A 23 4.18 10.63 4.46
CA ASP A 23 3.14 11.66 4.47
C ASP A 23 1.81 11.13 4.99
N GLU A 24 1.49 9.86 4.71
CA GLU A 24 0.38 9.17 5.37
C GLU A 24 0.54 9.19 6.90
N ALA A 25 1.70 8.80 7.43
CA ALA A 25 1.94 8.76 8.88
C ALA A 25 2.01 10.15 9.53
N LEU A 26 2.34 11.20 8.77
CA LEU A 26 2.36 12.59 9.27
C LEU A 26 0.97 13.18 9.44
N ILE A 27 -0.01 12.73 8.65
CA ILE A 27 -1.40 13.18 8.70
C ILE A 27 -2.17 12.36 9.74
N ASP A 28 -2.76 13.03 10.72
CA ASP A 28 -3.48 12.38 11.81
C ASP A 28 -4.83 11.84 11.33
N LYS A 29 -4.90 10.52 11.17
CA LYS A 29 -6.10 9.81 10.71
C LYS A 29 -6.73 9.05 11.89
N PRO A 30 -8.06 9.00 11.97
CA PRO A 30 -8.74 8.36 13.09
C PRO A 30 -8.33 6.89 13.33
N GLY A 31 -7.91 6.59 14.55
CA GLY A 31 -7.57 5.25 15.01
C GLY A 31 -6.21 4.70 14.57
N ASN A 32 -5.42 5.44 13.77
CA ASN A 32 -4.08 5.02 13.35
C ASN A 32 -2.98 5.66 14.21
N ALA A 33 -1.77 5.09 14.15
CA ALA A 33 -0.58 5.80 14.62
C ALA A 33 -0.30 7.01 13.72
N SER A 34 0.24 8.08 14.31
CA SER A 34 0.62 9.30 13.61
C SER A 34 1.72 10.03 14.39
N ARG A 35 2.23 11.13 13.84
CA ARG A 35 3.25 11.96 14.51
C ARG A 35 2.90 12.44 15.93
N VAL A 36 1.60 12.43 16.28
CA VAL A 36 1.10 12.88 17.59
C VAL A 36 0.70 11.75 18.51
N LYS A 37 0.62 10.49 18.02
CA LYS A 37 0.23 9.33 18.83
C LYS A 37 0.75 8.01 18.28
N ASP A 38 1.26 7.18 19.17
CA ASP A 38 1.41 5.76 18.92
C ASP A 38 0.12 5.02 19.27
N ILE A 39 -0.11 3.87 18.64
CA ILE A 39 -1.16 2.94 19.04
C ILE A 39 -0.52 1.63 19.53
N LYS A 40 -1.25 0.82 20.28
CA LYS A 40 -0.74 -0.41 20.88
C LYS A 40 0.03 -1.33 19.93
N SER A 41 -0.35 -1.37 18.65
CA SER A 41 0.24 -2.26 17.64
C SER A 41 1.29 -1.61 16.74
N VAL A 42 1.38 -0.27 16.69
CA VAL A 42 2.18 0.45 15.70
C VAL A 42 2.69 1.74 16.32
N SER A 43 4.00 1.99 16.22
CA SER A 43 4.60 3.28 16.56
C SER A 43 4.81 4.14 15.31
N PHE A 44 4.77 5.46 15.48
CA PHE A 44 5.09 6.40 14.41
C PHE A 44 6.50 6.19 13.87
N SER A 45 7.49 5.98 14.76
CA SER A 45 8.88 5.73 14.35
C SER A 45 9.01 4.48 13.48
N ASP A 46 8.28 3.41 13.81
CA ASP A 46 8.31 2.17 13.04
C ASP A 46 7.73 2.38 11.62
N LEU A 47 6.69 3.21 11.47
CA LEU A 47 6.16 3.59 10.15
C LEU A 47 7.22 4.31 9.31
N ILE A 48 7.89 5.30 9.89
CA ILE A 48 8.93 6.08 9.21
C ILE A 48 10.11 5.18 8.82
N TYR A 49 10.63 4.38 9.75
CA TYR A 49 11.77 3.49 9.46
C TYR A 49 11.44 2.45 8.41
N SER A 50 10.22 1.89 8.45
CA SER A 50 9.78 0.96 7.41
C SER A 50 9.71 1.64 6.03
N ALA A 51 9.23 2.87 5.96
CA ALA A 51 9.16 3.63 4.71
C ALA A 51 10.55 3.94 4.14
N LEU A 52 11.50 4.29 5.01
CA LEU A 52 12.90 4.53 4.63
C LEU A 52 13.55 3.27 4.08
N VAL A 53 13.39 2.12 4.75
CA VAL A 53 13.90 0.83 4.28
C VAL A 53 13.27 0.46 2.94
N MET A 54 11.96 0.61 2.78
CA MET A 54 11.26 0.25 1.55
C MET A 54 11.69 1.08 0.33
N LYS A 55 12.28 2.27 0.51
CA LYS A 55 12.78 3.08 -0.61
C LYS A 55 13.73 2.29 -1.50
N ASP A 56 14.68 1.57 -0.92
CA ASP A 56 15.67 0.82 -1.71
C ASP A 56 15.02 -0.36 -2.45
N PHE A 57 14.07 -1.04 -1.81
CA PHE A 57 13.33 -2.15 -2.41
C PHE A 57 12.36 -1.71 -3.52
N TYR A 58 11.74 -0.53 -3.40
CA TYR A 58 10.95 0.05 -4.49
C TYR A 58 11.83 0.41 -5.70
N LYS A 59 13.04 0.91 -5.45
CA LYS A 59 14.00 1.21 -6.52
C LYS A 59 14.42 -0.06 -7.24
N GLU A 60 14.72 -1.12 -6.50
CA GLU A 60 15.05 -2.44 -7.06
C GLU A 60 13.89 -2.99 -7.89
N ALA A 61 12.66 -2.97 -7.37
CA ALA A 61 11.47 -3.40 -8.10
C ALA A 61 11.31 -2.66 -9.43
N CYS A 62 11.51 -1.33 -9.44
CA CYS A 62 11.47 -0.52 -10.67
C CYS A 62 12.53 -0.95 -11.70
N LYS A 63 13.74 -1.30 -11.26
CA LYS A 63 14.85 -1.74 -12.14
C LYS A 63 14.63 -3.13 -12.72
N MET A 64 14.17 -4.08 -11.91
CA MET A 64 13.95 -5.49 -12.30
C MET A 64 13.15 -5.62 -13.60
N ARG A 65 12.13 -4.78 -13.78
CA ARG A 65 11.32 -4.80 -14.99
C ARG A 65 12.13 -4.53 -16.26
N ARG A 66 13.05 -3.58 -16.21
CA ARG A 66 13.84 -3.16 -17.38
C ARG A 66 14.97 -4.13 -17.67
N GLU A 67 15.44 -4.83 -16.64
CA GLU A 67 16.46 -5.87 -16.74
C GLU A 67 15.87 -7.22 -17.18
N LYS A 68 14.52 -7.34 -17.29
CA LYS A 68 13.78 -8.57 -17.62
C LYS A 68 14.03 -9.74 -16.64
N GLU A 69 14.55 -9.44 -15.45
CA GLU A 69 14.83 -10.42 -14.40
C GLU A 69 13.64 -10.47 -13.43
N TYR A 70 12.55 -11.16 -13.81
CA TYR A 70 11.46 -11.41 -12.86
C TYR A 70 11.79 -12.61 -11.98
N PHE A 71 12.17 -12.36 -10.73
CA PHE A 71 12.37 -13.41 -9.73
C PHE A 71 11.11 -13.61 -8.86
N SER A 72 10.77 -12.60 -8.07
CA SER A 72 9.54 -12.49 -7.27
C SER A 72 9.51 -11.10 -6.63
N LEU A 73 8.40 -10.36 -6.78
CA LEU A 73 8.26 -9.05 -6.13
C LEU A 73 8.16 -9.18 -4.61
N TYR A 74 7.55 -10.26 -4.14
CA TYR A 74 7.33 -10.48 -2.72
C TYR A 74 8.58 -11.01 -1.99
N LYS A 75 9.63 -11.41 -2.73
CA LYS A 75 10.96 -11.58 -2.16
C LYS A 75 11.50 -10.26 -1.61
N LEU A 76 11.34 -9.15 -2.34
CA LEU A 76 11.79 -7.82 -1.89
C LEU A 76 11.06 -7.41 -0.60
N LEU A 77 9.77 -7.71 -0.50
CA LEU A 77 9.00 -7.47 0.73
C LEU A 77 9.54 -8.28 1.91
N TYR A 78 9.84 -9.56 1.68
CA TYR A 78 10.43 -10.44 2.69
C TYR A 78 11.79 -9.91 3.14
N GLU A 79 12.65 -9.52 2.21
CA GLU A 79 13.99 -8.98 2.51
C GLU A 79 13.92 -7.65 3.28
N ALA A 80 12.96 -6.77 2.96
CA ALA A 80 12.70 -5.56 3.72
C ALA A 80 12.30 -5.85 5.18
N VAL A 81 11.50 -6.89 5.42
CA VAL A 81 11.15 -7.33 6.77
C VAL A 81 12.36 -7.91 7.52
N ILE A 82 13.22 -8.67 6.83
CA ILE A 82 14.47 -9.16 7.45
C ILE A 82 15.41 -8.00 7.78
N GLU A 83 15.51 -7.02 6.89
CA GLU A 83 16.30 -5.82 7.11
C GLU A 83 15.80 -5.00 8.31
N SER A 84 14.48 -4.88 8.49
CA SER A 84 13.90 -4.24 9.67
C SER A 84 14.35 -4.89 10.98
N LYS A 85 14.41 -6.24 11.00
CA LYS A 85 14.87 -7.00 12.17
C LYS A 85 16.35 -6.78 12.43
N ARG A 86 17.17 -6.74 11.38
CA ARG A 86 18.60 -6.45 11.47
C ARG A 86 18.85 -5.06 12.04
N LEU A 87 18.03 -4.08 11.64
CA LEU A 87 18.07 -2.69 12.11
C LEU A 87 17.30 -2.46 13.42
N ASN A 88 16.74 -3.51 14.01
CA ASN A 88 16.08 -3.51 15.31
C ASN A 88 14.84 -2.60 15.42
N PHE A 89 13.95 -2.65 14.42
CA PHE A 89 12.63 -1.99 14.47
C PHE A 89 11.51 -2.87 13.89
N ASN A 90 10.25 -2.55 14.21
CA ASN A 90 9.10 -3.34 13.72
C ASN A 90 8.67 -2.87 12.34
N PHE A 91 8.67 -3.76 11.35
CA PHE A 91 8.16 -3.44 10.03
C PHE A 91 6.63 -3.23 10.08
N SER A 92 6.19 -1.98 9.92
CA SER A 92 4.81 -1.55 10.24
C SER A 92 3.98 -1.08 9.04
N ILE A 93 4.49 -1.19 7.82
CA ILE A 93 3.80 -0.80 6.57
C ILE A 93 3.53 -1.98 5.64
N PHE A 94 3.36 -3.20 6.17
CA PHE A 94 3.20 -4.42 5.37
C PHE A 94 2.14 -4.32 4.27
N GLY A 95 0.92 -3.87 4.59
CA GLY A 95 -0.16 -3.77 3.61
C GLY A 95 0.10 -2.67 2.56
N THR A 96 0.68 -1.55 2.98
CA THR A 96 1.12 -0.48 2.07
C THR A 96 2.22 -0.97 1.12
N ALA A 97 3.26 -1.61 1.64
CA ALA A 97 4.37 -2.12 0.84
C ALA A 97 3.92 -3.21 -0.15
N MET A 98 2.99 -4.08 0.27
CA MET A 98 2.32 -5.06 -0.59
C MET A 98 1.61 -4.39 -1.79
N GLN A 99 0.98 -3.24 -1.58
CA GLN A 99 0.30 -2.48 -2.64
C GLN A 99 1.28 -1.73 -3.56
N LEU A 100 2.32 -1.13 -2.98
CA LEU A 100 3.26 -0.26 -3.69
C LEU A 100 4.34 -1.01 -4.48
N LEU A 101 4.72 -2.23 -4.10
CA LEU A 101 5.71 -3.02 -4.83
C LEU A 101 5.32 -3.32 -6.29
N PRO A 102 4.09 -3.82 -6.57
CA PRO A 102 3.62 -3.96 -7.95
C PRO A 102 3.60 -2.65 -8.73
N ILE A 103 3.30 -1.51 -8.07
CA ILE A 103 3.31 -0.17 -8.69
C ILE A 103 4.74 0.24 -9.05
N ALA A 104 5.70 0.05 -8.13
CA ALA A 104 7.11 0.34 -8.35
C ALA A 104 7.64 -0.41 -9.57
N TYR A 105 7.41 -1.73 -9.62
CA TYR A 105 7.78 -2.57 -10.76
C TYR A 105 7.12 -2.13 -12.06
N SER A 106 5.85 -1.71 -11.99
CA SER A 106 5.04 -1.37 -13.16
C SER A 106 5.20 0.07 -13.64
N SER A 107 5.99 0.88 -12.95
CA SER A 107 6.14 2.31 -13.24
C SER A 107 6.58 2.57 -14.68
N LEU A 108 5.79 3.40 -15.37
CA LEU A 108 5.91 3.76 -16.78
C LEU A 108 6.01 5.29 -16.94
N PHE A 109 5.50 5.87 -18.03
CA PHE A 109 5.59 7.31 -18.25
C PHE A 109 4.26 8.04 -18.03
N SER A 110 3.24 7.33 -17.55
CA SER A 110 1.95 7.89 -17.17
C SER A 110 1.32 7.06 -16.06
N LEU A 111 0.42 7.67 -15.28
CA LEU A 111 -0.31 6.95 -14.23
C LEU A 111 -1.19 5.84 -14.83
N LYS A 112 -1.89 6.14 -15.93
CA LYS A 112 -2.76 5.20 -16.64
C LYS A 112 -2.00 3.95 -17.10
N ASP A 113 -0.85 4.13 -17.74
CA ASP A 113 -0.06 3.00 -18.23
C ASP A 113 0.56 2.22 -17.07
N THR A 114 0.99 2.93 -16.02
CA THR A 114 1.50 2.31 -14.79
C THR A 114 0.45 1.39 -14.20
N LEU A 115 -0.77 1.87 -13.94
CA LEU A 115 -1.85 1.09 -13.35
C LEU A 115 -2.32 -0.06 -14.25
N SER A 116 -2.41 0.16 -15.56
CA SER A 116 -2.69 -0.91 -16.52
C SER A 116 -1.65 -2.04 -16.42
N LYS A 117 -0.36 -1.68 -16.32
CA LYS A 117 0.70 -2.67 -16.13
C LYS A 117 0.65 -3.30 -14.74
N THR A 118 0.36 -2.55 -13.69
CA THR A 118 0.21 -3.06 -12.33
C THR A 118 -0.88 -4.13 -12.26
N SER A 119 -2.04 -3.91 -12.89
CA SER A 119 -3.12 -4.91 -12.98
C SER A 119 -2.64 -6.22 -13.61
N GLN A 120 -1.88 -6.14 -14.71
CA GLN A 120 -1.29 -7.32 -15.35
C GLN A 120 -0.30 -8.04 -14.45
N VAL A 121 0.54 -7.29 -13.72
CA VAL A 121 1.53 -7.85 -12.79
C VAL A 121 0.86 -8.54 -11.62
N ILE A 122 -0.17 -7.94 -11.01
CA ILE A 122 -0.95 -8.56 -9.94
C ILE A 122 -1.57 -9.88 -10.39
N LYS A 123 -2.16 -9.93 -11.59
CA LYS A 123 -2.74 -11.15 -12.18
C LYS A 123 -1.69 -12.23 -12.49
N ALA A 124 -0.43 -11.84 -12.64
CA ALA A 124 0.69 -12.74 -12.92
C ALA A 124 1.46 -13.20 -11.67
N LEU A 125 1.10 -12.71 -10.47
CA LEU A 125 1.75 -13.12 -9.22
C LEU A 125 1.57 -14.61 -8.98
N ASN A 126 2.70 -15.32 -8.85
CA ASN A 126 2.76 -16.77 -8.97
C ASN A 126 3.07 -17.48 -7.64
N LYS A 127 3.35 -18.78 -7.69
CA LYS A 127 3.72 -19.59 -6.51
C LYS A 127 4.99 -19.12 -5.80
N ASN A 128 5.98 -18.59 -6.53
CA ASN A 128 7.21 -18.06 -5.92
C ASN A 128 6.90 -16.81 -5.10
N ASP A 129 6.06 -15.92 -5.64
CA ASP A 129 5.55 -14.78 -4.87
C ASP A 129 4.77 -15.24 -3.63
N SER A 130 3.96 -16.29 -3.76
CA SER A 130 3.22 -16.84 -2.63
C SER A 130 4.12 -17.46 -1.57
N TYR A 131 5.25 -18.04 -1.97
CA TYR A 131 6.26 -18.58 -1.05
C TYR A 131 6.87 -17.48 -0.19
N TYR A 132 7.39 -16.40 -0.81
CA TYR A 132 7.96 -15.28 -0.07
C TYR A 132 6.93 -14.49 0.74
N PHE A 133 5.70 -14.37 0.22
CA PHE A 133 4.59 -13.81 0.98
C PHE A 133 4.32 -14.61 2.26
N SER A 134 4.27 -15.95 2.17
CA SER A 134 4.12 -16.83 3.33
C SER A 134 5.27 -16.69 4.34
N LEU A 135 6.52 -16.60 3.86
CA LEU A 135 7.68 -16.34 4.73
C LEU A 135 7.54 -14.99 5.44
N THR A 136 7.15 -13.93 4.72
CA THR A 136 6.94 -12.60 5.29
C THR A 136 5.91 -12.62 6.43
N LEU A 137 4.78 -13.28 6.22
CA LEU A 137 3.73 -13.41 7.24
C LEU A 137 4.22 -14.15 8.48
N LYS A 138 5.02 -15.21 8.29
CA LYS A 138 5.64 -15.96 9.39
C LYS A 138 6.60 -15.08 10.18
N GLU A 139 7.43 -14.29 9.50
CA GLU A 139 8.40 -13.40 10.15
C GLU A 139 7.73 -12.28 10.95
N LEU A 140 6.63 -11.72 10.46
CA LEU A 140 5.85 -10.69 11.14
C LEU A 140 4.94 -11.23 12.26
N LYS A 141 4.84 -12.56 12.42
CA LYS A 141 3.99 -13.22 13.43
C LYS A 141 2.54 -12.73 13.42
N LEU A 142 1.98 -12.46 12.24
CA LEU A 142 0.61 -11.95 12.09
C LEU A 142 -0.41 -13.07 12.37
N SER A 143 -0.60 -13.39 13.65
CA SER A 143 -1.43 -14.50 14.15
C SER A 143 -2.93 -14.32 13.89
N TYR A 144 -3.40 -13.08 13.72
CA TYR A 144 -4.80 -12.77 13.37
C TYR A 144 -5.19 -13.21 11.96
N LEU A 145 -4.22 -13.55 11.11
CA LEU A 145 -4.49 -14.17 9.82
C LEU A 145 -4.94 -15.62 9.96
N GLY A 146 -4.82 -16.23 11.15
CA GLY A 146 -4.87 -17.67 11.41
C GLY A 146 -5.97 -18.52 10.75
N LYS A 147 -7.06 -17.95 10.24
CA LYS A 147 -7.97 -18.61 9.28
C LYS A 147 -8.66 -17.57 8.38
N ILE A 148 -8.17 -17.38 7.15
CA ILE A 148 -9.07 -16.91 6.08
C ILE A 148 -9.86 -18.13 5.64
N SER A 149 -11.14 -18.18 6.01
CA SER A 149 -12.21 -18.97 5.39
C SER A 149 -11.75 -20.17 4.52
N ASN A 150 -11.07 -21.15 5.14
CA ASN A 150 -10.60 -22.41 4.53
C ASN A 150 -9.27 -22.40 3.76
N MET A 151 -8.28 -21.58 4.12
CA MET A 151 -6.91 -21.75 3.61
C MET A 151 -5.89 -21.66 4.75
N ASP A 152 -5.13 -22.74 4.96
CA ASP A 152 -4.01 -22.78 5.91
C ASP A 152 -2.82 -22.02 5.30
N TYR A 153 -2.28 -21.06 6.06
CA TYR A 153 -1.16 -20.22 5.61
C TYR A 153 0.12 -21.00 5.30
N THR A 154 0.26 -22.20 5.89
CA THR A 154 1.35 -23.12 5.61
C THR A 154 1.26 -23.76 4.21
N GLU A 155 0.08 -23.70 3.60
CA GLU A 155 -0.20 -24.24 2.27
C GLU A 155 -0.19 -23.19 1.16
N LEU A 156 -0.05 -21.89 1.47
CA LEU A 156 -0.10 -20.81 0.47
C LEU A 156 0.85 -21.05 -0.71
N LYS A 157 2.06 -21.56 -0.43
CA LYS A 157 3.09 -21.90 -1.43
C LYS A 157 2.62 -22.87 -2.54
N LYS A 158 1.48 -23.56 -2.35
CA LYS A 158 0.88 -24.45 -3.35
C LYS A 158 0.10 -23.68 -4.43
N TYR A 159 -0.33 -22.45 -4.13
CA TYR A 159 -1.19 -21.63 -4.96
C TYR A 159 -0.43 -20.43 -5.53
N ASP A 160 -0.87 -19.94 -6.67
CA ASP A 160 -0.42 -18.64 -7.17
C ASP A 160 -0.88 -17.53 -6.24
N LEU A 161 -0.01 -16.56 -5.94
CA LEU A 161 -0.34 -15.48 -5.02
C LEU A 161 -1.56 -14.68 -5.50
N TYR A 162 -1.75 -14.53 -6.82
CA TYR A 162 -2.99 -13.93 -7.34
C TYR A 162 -4.26 -14.62 -6.83
N SER A 163 -4.29 -15.96 -6.85
CA SER A 163 -5.44 -16.74 -6.36
C SER A 163 -5.67 -16.54 -4.86
N VAL A 164 -4.59 -16.44 -4.09
CA VAL A 164 -4.64 -16.14 -2.64
C VAL A 164 -5.20 -14.74 -2.38
N LEU A 165 -4.73 -13.74 -3.12
CA LEU A 165 -5.19 -12.36 -3.01
C LEU A 165 -6.65 -12.23 -3.46
N LEU A 166 -7.06 -12.89 -4.55
CA LEU A 166 -8.43 -12.88 -5.03
C LEU A 166 -9.41 -13.39 -3.98
N LYS A 167 -9.07 -14.49 -3.29
CA LYS A 167 -9.88 -14.99 -2.16
C LYS A 167 -9.86 -14.05 -0.96
N SER A 168 -8.71 -13.43 -0.68
CA SER A 168 -8.55 -12.52 0.46
C SER A 168 -9.30 -11.19 0.29
N ALA A 169 -9.55 -10.75 -0.95
CA ALA A 169 -10.29 -9.53 -1.28
C ALA A 169 -11.74 -9.51 -0.76
N GLU A 170 -12.31 -10.67 -0.38
CA GLU A 170 -13.64 -10.74 0.23
C GLU A 170 -13.68 -10.06 1.61
N ILE A 171 -12.59 -10.12 2.37
CA ILE A 171 -12.53 -9.68 3.77
C ILE A 171 -11.41 -8.69 4.07
N ASP A 172 -10.51 -8.43 3.11
CA ASP A 172 -9.46 -7.41 3.23
C ASP A 172 -9.67 -6.30 2.20
N SER A 173 -10.04 -5.11 2.68
CA SER A 173 -10.26 -3.93 1.84
C SER A 173 -8.99 -3.48 1.10
N SER A 174 -7.80 -3.65 1.67
CA SER A 174 -6.52 -3.31 1.04
C SER A 174 -6.21 -4.24 -0.14
N VAL A 175 -6.44 -5.55 0.05
CA VAL A 175 -6.31 -6.53 -1.04
C VAL A 175 -7.39 -6.31 -2.10
N ARG A 176 -8.63 -5.98 -1.68
CA ARG A 176 -9.69 -5.62 -2.63
C ARG A 176 -9.28 -4.43 -3.49
N ASN A 177 -8.69 -3.39 -2.90
CA ASN A 177 -8.18 -2.26 -3.66
C ASN A 177 -7.20 -2.70 -4.77
N MET A 178 -6.27 -3.61 -4.47
CA MET A 178 -5.34 -4.16 -5.49
C MET A 178 -6.05 -4.91 -6.60
N ILE A 179 -7.00 -5.79 -6.26
CA ILE A 179 -7.71 -6.65 -7.21
C ILE A 179 -8.66 -5.85 -8.11
N PHE A 180 -9.21 -4.76 -7.58
CA PHE A 180 -10.10 -3.84 -8.29
C PHE A 180 -9.33 -2.63 -8.84
N ASP A 181 -8.13 -2.87 -9.38
CA ASP A 181 -7.32 -1.90 -10.12
C ASP A 181 -7.11 -0.55 -9.39
N TYR A 182 -6.93 -0.62 -8.08
CA TYR A 182 -6.69 0.53 -7.18
C TYR A 182 -7.81 1.58 -7.17
N LYS A 183 -9.07 1.15 -7.41
CA LYS A 183 -10.25 2.03 -7.44
C LYS A 183 -10.29 3.01 -6.25
N TYR A 184 -10.17 2.50 -5.02
CA TYR A 184 -10.30 3.33 -3.83
C TYR A 184 -9.13 4.30 -3.68
N SER A 185 -7.90 3.88 -4.02
CA SER A 185 -6.74 4.77 -4.02
C SER A 185 -6.86 5.87 -5.08
N LEU A 186 -7.50 5.62 -6.22
CA LEU A 186 -7.80 6.66 -7.22
C LEU A 186 -8.80 7.68 -6.69
N GLU A 187 -9.75 7.30 -5.85
CA GLU A 187 -10.63 8.27 -5.19
C GLU A 187 -9.84 9.21 -4.28
N VAL A 188 -8.85 8.70 -3.56
CA VAL A 188 -7.93 9.54 -2.74
C VAL A 188 -7.22 10.58 -3.60
N VAL A 189 -6.78 10.21 -4.81
CA VAL A 189 -6.12 11.16 -5.74
C VAL A 189 -7.06 12.32 -6.08
N GLU A 190 -8.33 12.04 -6.37
CA GLU A 190 -9.31 13.06 -6.72
C GLU A 190 -9.67 13.95 -5.54
N GLU A 191 -9.80 13.39 -4.33
CA GLU A 191 -10.03 14.18 -3.12
C GLU A 191 -8.81 15.06 -2.78
N ILE A 192 -7.58 14.56 -2.91
CA ILE A 192 -6.35 15.36 -2.72
C ILE A 192 -6.28 16.51 -3.73
N LYS A 193 -6.59 16.26 -5.01
CA LYS A 193 -6.61 17.32 -6.04
C LYS A 193 -7.65 18.40 -5.74
N SER A 194 -8.80 18.03 -5.17
CA SER A 194 -9.89 18.97 -4.89
C SER A 194 -9.75 19.73 -3.57
N LYS A 195 -9.22 19.10 -2.51
CA LYS A 195 -9.19 19.62 -1.14
C LYS A 195 -7.78 19.92 -0.63
N GLY A 196 -6.75 19.58 -1.39
CA GLY A 196 -5.37 19.56 -0.92
C GLY A 196 -5.04 18.28 -0.13
N ILE A 197 -3.76 18.09 0.15
CA ILE A 197 -3.26 16.80 0.67
C ILE A 197 -3.82 16.45 2.05
N GLU A 198 -3.79 17.38 3.00
CA GLU A 198 -4.17 17.10 4.39
C GLU A 198 -5.67 16.81 4.51
N GLU A 199 -6.52 17.74 4.05
CA GLU A 199 -7.97 17.56 4.10
C GLU A 199 -8.44 16.43 3.17
N GLY A 200 -7.89 16.33 1.96
CA GLY A 200 -8.23 15.27 1.02
C GLY A 200 -7.92 13.88 1.55
N VAL A 201 -6.80 13.70 2.27
CA VAL A 201 -6.44 12.43 2.91
C VAL A 201 -7.41 12.08 4.05
N VAL A 202 -7.67 13.02 4.97
CA VAL A 202 -8.57 12.76 6.10
C VAL A 202 -10.00 12.47 5.60
N TYR A 203 -10.49 13.28 4.66
CA TYR A 203 -11.80 13.08 4.05
C TYR A 203 -11.91 11.72 3.36
N SER A 204 -10.90 11.36 2.56
CA SER A 204 -10.86 10.05 1.88
C SER A 204 -10.81 8.88 2.85
N PHE A 205 -10.10 9.03 3.97
CA PHE A 205 -10.02 7.98 4.99
C PHE A 205 -11.41 7.66 5.54
N ILE A 206 -12.19 8.69 5.90
CA ILE A 206 -13.58 8.50 6.35
C ILE A 206 -14.44 7.94 5.21
N LYS A 207 -14.31 8.48 3.99
CA LYS A 207 -15.07 8.06 2.80
C LYS A 207 -14.92 6.58 2.51
N ILE A 208 -13.68 6.10 2.43
CA ILE A 208 -13.36 4.70 2.17
C ILE A 208 -13.83 3.83 3.32
N LEU A 209 -13.60 4.24 4.58
CA LEU A 209 -14.04 3.46 5.73
C LEU A 209 -15.57 3.34 5.83
N CYS A 210 -16.32 4.33 5.34
CA CYS A 210 -17.77 4.24 5.19
C CYS A 210 -18.18 3.26 4.07
N GLU A 211 -17.53 3.31 2.90
CA GLU A 211 -17.89 2.48 1.75
C GLU A 211 -17.54 1.00 1.95
N ILE A 212 -16.41 0.71 2.60
CA ILE A 212 -15.92 -0.66 2.81
C ILE A 212 -15.40 -0.88 4.24
N PRO A 213 -15.90 -1.92 4.95
CA PRO A 213 -15.36 -2.29 6.25
C PRO A 213 -13.87 -2.59 6.23
N ASP A 214 -13.15 -2.06 7.22
CA ASP A 214 -11.70 -2.23 7.31
C ASP A 214 -11.30 -3.69 7.53
N GLY A 215 -10.40 -4.19 6.70
CA GLY A 215 -9.94 -5.57 6.74
C GLY A 215 -9.20 -5.95 8.01
N LEU A 216 -8.38 -5.06 8.57
CA LEU A 216 -7.64 -5.33 9.80
C LEU A 216 -8.59 -5.39 11.00
N ILE A 217 -9.59 -4.50 11.06
CA ILE A 217 -10.64 -4.55 12.08
C ILE A 217 -11.47 -5.83 11.92
N PHE A 218 -11.87 -6.18 10.69
CA PHE A 218 -12.64 -7.40 10.42
C PHE A 218 -11.90 -8.65 10.93
N ARG A 219 -10.61 -8.77 10.64
CA ARG A 219 -9.81 -9.93 11.06
C ARG A 219 -9.58 -10.00 12.57
N LYS A 220 -9.43 -8.86 13.25
CA LYS A 220 -9.14 -8.81 14.69
C LYS A 220 -10.39 -8.88 15.57
N TYR A 221 -11.50 -8.28 15.11
CA TYR A 221 -12.69 -8.05 15.93
C TYR A 221 -13.99 -8.60 15.31
N GLY A 222 -13.92 -9.14 14.09
CA GLY A 222 -15.06 -9.72 13.39
C GLY A 222 -15.88 -8.71 12.58
N GLY A 223 -16.72 -9.23 11.69
CA GLY A 223 -17.48 -8.42 10.74
C GLY A 223 -18.49 -7.47 11.38
N PHE A 224 -19.09 -7.83 12.51
CA PHE A 224 -20.03 -6.95 13.21
C PHE A 224 -19.36 -5.64 13.65
N VAL A 225 -18.17 -5.73 14.25
CA VAL A 225 -17.41 -4.55 14.69
C VAL A 225 -16.94 -3.72 13.49
N ALA A 226 -16.42 -4.36 12.45
CA ALA A 226 -15.99 -3.66 11.25
C ALA A 226 -17.14 -2.87 10.58
N ILE A 227 -18.33 -3.46 10.49
CA ILE A 227 -19.52 -2.81 9.95
C ILE A 227 -19.98 -1.64 10.86
N ALA A 228 -19.93 -1.81 12.19
CA ALA A 228 -20.29 -0.74 13.11
C ALA A 228 -19.36 0.48 12.98
N VAL A 229 -18.06 0.24 12.81
CA VAL A 229 -17.08 1.29 12.53
C VAL A 229 -17.39 2.01 11.21
N SER A 230 -17.69 1.27 10.14
CA SER A 230 -18.08 1.87 8.86
C SER A 230 -19.35 2.71 8.95
N LYS A 231 -20.37 2.24 9.69
CA LYS A 231 -21.60 3.01 9.91
C LYS A 231 -21.31 4.35 10.59
N TYR A 232 -20.46 4.36 11.62
CA TYR A 232 -20.05 5.61 12.27
C TYR A 232 -19.27 6.51 11.29
N ALA A 233 -18.37 5.95 10.48
CA ALA A 233 -17.70 6.72 9.42
C ALA A 233 -18.71 7.36 8.43
N CYS A 234 -19.78 6.65 8.05
CA CYS A 234 -20.83 7.21 7.20
C CYS A 234 -21.60 8.35 7.85
N GLU A 235 -21.91 8.26 9.15
CA GLU A 235 -22.55 9.35 9.91
C GLU A 235 -21.69 10.62 9.90
N ILE A 236 -20.37 10.48 9.99
CA ILE A 236 -19.43 11.60 9.90
C ILE A 236 -19.48 12.23 8.51
N LEU A 237 -19.48 11.45 7.42
CA LEU A 237 -19.53 11.99 6.06
C LEU A 237 -20.79 12.80 5.78
N HIS A 238 -21.94 12.37 6.33
CA HIS A 238 -23.19 13.09 6.16
C HIS A 238 -23.14 14.52 6.72
N ASN A 239 -22.38 14.75 7.79
CA ASN A 239 -22.22 16.06 8.44
C ASN A 239 -20.74 16.36 8.72
N TYR A 240 -19.90 16.26 7.69
CA TYR A 240 -18.45 16.29 7.85
C TYR A 240 -17.96 17.51 8.63
N SER A 241 -17.26 17.26 9.74
CA SER A 241 -16.59 18.29 10.54
C SER A 241 -15.42 17.69 11.30
N LEU A 242 -14.40 18.51 11.56
CA LEU A 242 -13.19 18.08 12.28
C LEU A 242 -13.51 17.63 13.71
N ASP A 243 -14.52 18.21 14.35
CA ASP A 243 -14.97 17.79 15.69
C ASP A 243 -15.53 16.37 15.71
N LEU A 244 -16.30 15.99 14.68
CA LEU A 244 -16.80 14.62 14.53
C LEU A 244 -15.67 13.64 14.23
N VAL A 245 -14.73 14.03 13.36
CA VAL A 245 -13.51 13.24 13.06
C VAL A 245 -12.71 12.98 14.34
N LYS A 246 -12.55 14.00 15.20
CA LYS A 246 -11.85 13.87 16.49
C LYS A 246 -12.58 12.94 17.46
N LYS A 247 -13.90 13.07 17.61
CA LYS A 247 -14.71 12.15 18.44
C LYS A 247 -14.62 10.71 17.94
N PHE A 248 -14.55 10.53 16.63
CA PHE A 248 -14.37 9.22 16.03
C PHE A 248 -12.98 8.65 16.28
N ASP A 249 -11.94 9.48 16.20
CA ASP A 249 -10.58 9.09 16.58
C ASP A 249 -10.49 8.62 18.04
N GLU A 250 -11.10 9.37 18.97
CA GLU A 250 -11.16 9.01 20.39
C GLU A 250 -11.89 7.67 20.58
N PHE A 251 -13.01 7.45 19.88
CA PHE A 251 -13.74 6.19 19.89
C PHE A 251 -12.87 5.02 19.39
N LEU A 252 -12.20 5.17 18.26
CA LEU A 252 -11.36 4.13 17.68
C LEU A 252 -10.17 3.81 18.57
N THR A 253 -9.47 4.85 19.04
CA THR A 253 -8.30 4.73 19.92
C THR A 253 -8.66 4.05 21.24
N LYS A 254 -9.75 4.46 21.90
CA LYS A 254 -10.21 3.87 23.17
C LYS A 254 -10.52 2.37 23.03
N ASN A 255 -11.04 1.96 21.88
CA ASN A 255 -11.38 0.56 21.62
C ASN A 255 -10.26 -0.24 20.94
N ASN A 256 -9.11 0.38 20.65
CA ASN A 256 -8.01 -0.19 19.86
C ASN A 256 -8.42 -0.61 18.43
N PHE A 257 -9.46 0.01 17.87
CA PHE A 257 -9.92 -0.26 16.51
C PHE A 257 -9.06 0.51 15.52
N ASN A 258 -7.94 -0.09 15.11
CA ASN A 258 -7.03 0.47 14.12
C ASN A 258 -7.51 0.14 12.69
N PRO A 259 -7.97 1.12 11.88
CA PRO A 259 -8.35 0.91 10.49
C PRO A 259 -7.10 0.87 9.59
N GLY A 260 -6.28 -0.17 9.77
CA GLY A 260 -4.98 -0.28 9.12
C GLY A 260 -5.07 -0.58 7.62
N SER A 261 -6.04 -1.39 7.18
CA SER A 261 -6.24 -1.65 5.75
C SER A 261 -6.66 -0.37 5.01
N THR A 262 -7.45 0.48 5.67
CA THR A 262 -7.86 1.80 5.15
C THR A 262 -6.66 2.74 5.04
N ALA A 263 -5.80 2.77 6.07
CA ALA A 263 -4.54 3.52 6.02
C ALA A 263 -3.64 3.07 4.86
N ASP A 264 -3.55 1.76 4.58
CA ASP A 264 -2.78 1.26 3.45
C ASP A 264 -3.32 1.76 2.09
N ILE A 265 -4.65 1.83 1.93
CA ILE A 265 -5.29 2.38 0.72
C ILE A 265 -4.99 3.88 0.59
N ILE A 266 -5.01 4.63 1.71
CA ILE A 266 -4.66 6.06 1.74
C ILE A 266 -3.21 6.28 1.33
N ALA A 267 -2.25 5.56 1.93
CA ALA A 267 -0.84 5.66 1.57
C ALA A 267 -0.64 5.39 0.08
N THR A 268 -1.34 4.38 -0.44
CA THR A 268 -1.33 4.06 -1.87
C THR A 268 -1.92 5.18 -2.72
N GLY A 269 -3.02 5.79 -2.30
CA GLY A 269 -3.62 6.95 -2.96
C GLY A 269 -2.70 8.18 -3.03
N ILE A 270 -2.02 8.50 -1.92
CA ILE A 270 -1.00 9.55 -1.87
C ILE A 270 0.14 9.25 -2.86
N ALA A 271 0.58 7.98 -2.93
CA ALA A 271 1.60 7.55 -3.88
C ALA A 271 1.17 7.75 -5.34
N LEU A 272 -0.07 7.36 -5.68
CA LEU A 272 -0.61 7.55 -7.03
C LEU A 272 -0.74 9.04 -7.37
N TYR A 273 -1.13 9.89 -6.42
CA TYR A 273 -1.17 11.33 -6.60
C TYR A 273 0.23 11.90 -6.93
N TYR A 274 1.24 11.51 -6.16
CA TYR A 274 2.61 11.94 -6.41
C TYR A 274 3.18 11.46 -7.74
N LEU A 275 2.88 10.21 -8.12
CA LEU A 275 3.24 9.70 -9.44
C LEU A 275 2.56 10.47 -10.57
N ASP A 276 1.25 10.76 -10.45
CA ASP A 276 0.51 11.53 -11.46
C ASP A 276 1.13 12.91 -11.70
N GLU A 277 1.38 13.64 -10.61
CA GLU A 277 2.00 14.96 -10.66
C GLU A 277 3.43 14.94 -11.21
N TRP A 278 4.20 13.90 -10.86
CA TRP A 278 5.56 13.75 -11.37
C TRP A 278 5.58 13.37 -12.85
N TYR A 279 4.72 12.46 -13.31
CA TYR A 279 4.64 12.06 -14.72
C TYR A 279 4.23 13.22 -15.63
N LYS A 280 3.27 14.06 -15.23
CA LYS A 280 2.87 15.25 -15.99
C LYS A 280 4.03 16.20 -16.26
N LYS A 281 4.99 16.29 -15.31
CA LYS A 281 6.15 17.19 -15.40
C LYS A 281 7.35 16.56 -16.10
N ASN A 282 7.54 15.24 -15.98
CA ASN A 282 8.81 14.59 -16.33
C ASN A 282 8.72 13.52 -17.42
N SER A 283 7.54 13.04 -17.79
CA SER A 283 7.38 11.89 -18.71
C SER A 283 8.13 12.06 -20.04
N LEU A 284 8.10 13.24 -20.64
CA LEU A 284 8.81 13.55 -21.90
C LEU A 284 10.33 13.38 -21.82
N ASN A 285 10.92 13.54 -20.63
CA ASN A 285 12.37 13.40 -20.43
C ASN A 285 12.83 11.93 -20.54
N TYR A 286 11.91 10.98 -20.34
CA TYR A 286 12.22 9.56 -20.27
C TYR A 286 11.66 8.74 -21.43
N THR A 287 10.54 9.14 -22.04
CA THR A 287 9.83 8.37 -23.08
C THR A 287 10.71 8.04 -24.29
N GLY A 288 11.42 9.02 -24.85
CA GLY A 288 12.21 8.81 -26.08
C GLY A 288 13.41 7.86 -25.92
N THR A 289 14.00 7.80 -24.74
CA THR A 289 15.28 7.09 -24.49
C THR A 289 15.05 5.73 -23.84
N LEU A 290 14.14 5.64 -22.86
CA LEU A 290 13.83 4.38 -22.18
C LEU A 290 12.86 3.49 -22.98
N GLN A 291 12.08 4.00 -23.93
CA GLN A 291 11.33 3.15 -24.88
C GLN A 291 12.27 2.47 -25.88
N ARG A 292 13.22 3.21 -26.48
CA ARG A 292 14.16 2.67 -27.49
C ARG A 292 15.11 1.61 -26.94
N GLY A 293 15.38 1.61 -25.63
CA GLY A 293 16.15 0.57 -24.96
C GLY A 293 15.42 -0.79 -24.90
N CYS A 294 14.09 -0.81 -24.99
CA CYS A 294 13.30 -2.05 -24.98
C CYS A 294 13.33 -2.79 -26.33
N ASP A 295 13.52 -2.07 -27.44
CA ASP A 295 13.50 -2.64 -28.79
C ASP A 295 14.88 -3.13 -29.29
N ARG A 296 15.97 -2.79 -28.59
CA ARG A 296 17.35 -3.07 -29.03
C ARG A 296 18.04 -4.24 -28.35
N ILE A 297 17.32 -5.04 -27.57
CA ILE A 297 17.82 -6.29 -26.98
C ILE A 297 16.81 -7.39 -27.33
N SER A 298 16.86 -7.80 -28.58
CA SER A 298 16.32 -9.05 -29.14
C SER A 298 17.48 -10.01 -29.41
#